data_AF-A0A5J4PIR1-F1
#
_entry.id   AF-A0A5J4PIR1-F1
#
_cell.length_a   1.000
_cell.length_b   1.000
_cell.length_c   1.000
_cell.angle_alpha   90.00
_cell.angle_beta   90.00
_cell.angle_gamma   90.00
#
_symmetry.space_group_name_H-M   'P 1'
#
loop_
_entity.id
_entity.type
_entity.pdbx_description
1 polymer ?
#
loop_
_entity_poly.entity_id
_entity_poly.type
_entity_poly.pdbx_seq_one_letter_code
_entity_poly.pdbx_strand_id
1 'polypeptide(L)'
;MNFLRLQIKRGRLHLKKLNKVKAWAALTRGWNSTLYLNKQVLIEIFWWKTMIQKNKPIQATLISPQAILATDASKTNWGATLKMSHPDLEILFHGKWSNNWHLTS
;
A
#
# COMPACT_ATOMS: atom_id res chain seq x y z
N MET A 1 0.18 -2.48 -3.59
CA MET A 1 0.70 -2.46 -4.98
C MET A 1 0.12 -1.38 -5.88
N ASN A 2 -1.04 -0.78 -5.57
CA ASN A 2 -1.59 0.29 -6.41
C ASN A 2 -0.67 1.53 -6.53
N PHE A 3 0.16 1.79 -5.52
CA PHE A 3 1.12 2.91 -5.51
C PHE A 3 2.23 2.82 -6.56
N LEU A 4 2.59 1.63 -7.05
CA LEU A 4 3.62 1.46 -8.10
C LEU A 4 3.03 1.40 -9.51
N ARG A 5 1.71 1.56 -9.68
CA ARG A 5 1.03 1.33 -10.96
C ARG A 5 1.52 2.27 -12.07
N LEU A 6 1.96 3.47 -11.70
CA LEU A 6 2.53 4.46 -12.64
C LEU A 6 4.01 4.19 -12.95
N GLN A 7 4.71 3.47 -12.08
CA GLN A 7 6.16 3.26 -12.18
C GLN A 7 6.51 1.93 -12.85
N ILE A 8 5.66 0.91 -12.69
CA ILE A 8 5.88 -0.44 -13.23
C ILE A 8 5.00 -0.67 -14.46
N LYS A 9 5.63 -0.61 -15.65
CA LYS A 9 4.98 -0.97 -16.91
C LYS A 9 4.36 -2.37 -16.83
N ARG A 10 3.14 -2.51 -17.36
CA ARG A 10 2.33 -3.76 -17.35
C ARG A 10 1.99 -4.31 -15.95
N GLY A 11 2.30 -3.62 -14.86
CA GLY A 11 2.00 -4.09 -13.50
C GLY A 11 0.51 -4.45 -13.30
N ARG A 12 -0.42 -3.71 -13.90
CA ARG A 12 -1.86 -4.01 -13.82
C ARG A 12 -2.21 -5.41 -14.38
N LEU A 13 -1.55 -5.83 -15.46
CA LEU A 13 -1.79 -7.15 -16.08
C LEU A 13 -1.35 -8.27 -15.15
N HIS A 14 -0.14 -8.16 -14.59
CA HIS A 14 0.42 -9.11 -13.64
C HIS A 14 -0.40 -9.16 -12.33
N LEU A 15 -0.83 -8.00 -11.83
CA LEU A 15 -1.71 -7.94 -10.66
C LEU A 15 -3.08 -8.59 -10.91
N LYS A 16 -3.65 -8.43 -12.12
CA LYS A 16 -4.93 -9.06 -12.49
C LYS A 16 -4.86 -10.59 -12.37
N LYS A 17 -3.74 -11.21 -12.73
CA LYS A 17 -3.55 -12.66 -12.61
C LYS A 17 -3.53 -13.11 -11.15
N LEU A 18 -2.75 -12.43 -10.30
CA LEU A 18 -2.71 -12.72 -8.85
C LEU A 18 -4.08 -12.50 -8.19
N ASN A 19 -4.77 -11.41 -8.54
CA ASN A 19 -6.09 -11.10 -8.02
C ASN A 19 -7.14 -12.14 -8.43
N LYS A 20 -7.05 -12.71 -9.64
CA LYS A 20 -7.94 -13.80 -10.05
C LYS A 20 -7.81 -15.01 -9.13
N VAL A 21 -6.59 -15.40 -8.76
CA VAL A 21 -6.34 -16.52 -7.84
C VAL A 21 -6.83 -16.19 -6.43
N LYS A 22 -6.54 -14.98 -5.92
CA LYS A 22 -7.05 -14.53 -4.62
C LYS A 22 -8.57 -14.53 -4.55
N ALA A 23 -9.24 -13.97 -5.56
CA ALA A 23 -10.70 -13.90 -5.63
C ALA A 23 -11.32 -15.30 -5.66
N TRP A 24 -10.77 -16.19 -6.49
CA TRP A 24 -11.23 -17.58 -6.53
C TRP A 24 -11.06 -18.28 -5.17
N ALA A 25 -9.91 -18.14 -4.51
CA ALA A 25 -9.67 -18.75 -3.21
C ALA A 25 -10.60 -18.18 -2.12
N ALA A 26 -10.81 -16.86 -2.11
CA ALA A 26 -11.73 -16.21 -1.19
C ALA A 26 -13.16 -16.74 -1.36
N LEU A 27 -13.62 -16.90 -2.61
CA LEU A 27 -14.97 -17.41 -2.91
C LEU A 27 -15.13 -18.89 -2.59
N THR A 28 -14.10 -19.71 -2.83
CA THR A 28 -14.21 -21.17 -2.71
C THR A 28 -13.83 -21.72 -1.35
N ARG A 29 -12.94 -21.02 -0.63
CA ARG A 29 -12.33 -21.52 0.63
C ARG A 29 -12.43 -20.51 1.77
N GLY A 30 -12.94 -19.30 1.51
CA GLY A 30 -13.02 -18.21 2.48
C GLY A 30 -11.75 -17.35 2.51
N TRP A 31 -11.89 -16.14 3.07
CA TRP A 31 -10.85 -15.11 3.06
C TRP A 31 -9.57 -15.50 3.83
N ASN A 32 -9.72 -16.28 4.90
CA ASN A 32 -8.62 -16.72 5.77
C ASN A 32 -8.03 -18.09 5.34
N SER A 33 -8.35 -18.55 4.13
CA SER A 33 -7.86 -19.84 3.65
C SER A 33 -6.38 -19.82 3.29
N THR A 34 -5.72 -20.96 3.51
CA THR A 34 -4.34 -21.16 3.05
C THR A 34 -4.32 -21.51 1.57
N LEU A 35 -3.42 -20.88 0.82
CA LEU A 35 -3.24 -21.05 -0.62
C LEU A 35 -1.90 -21.72 -0.91
N TYR A 36 -1.94 -22.87 -1.56
CA TYR A 36 -0.74 -23.47 -2.13
C TYR A 36 -0.31 -22.68 -3.38
N LEU A 37 0.92 -22.17 -3.36
CA LEU A 37 1.46 -21.38 -4.47
C LEU A 37 1.86 -22.30 -5.62
N ASN A 38 1.00 -22.39 -6.63
CA ASN A 38 1.33 -23.11 -7.85
C ASN A 38 2.39 -22.34 -8.68
N LYS A 39 2.94 -23.01 -9.69
CA LYS A 39 3.98 -22.44 -10.58
C LYS A 39 3.57 -21.10 -11.20
N GLN A 40 2.31 -20.92 -11.59
CA GLN A 40 1.83 -19.67 -12.20
C GLN A 40 1.85 -18.52 -11.20
N VAL A 41 1.42 -18.75 -9.96
CA VAL A 41 1.47 -17.74 -8.90
C VAL A 41 2.91 -17.37 -8.55
N LEU A 42 3.81 -18.36 -8.46
CA LEU A 42 5.23 -18.13 -8.20
C LEU A 42 5.88 -17.25 -9.27
N ILE A 43 5.60 -17.52 -10.56
CA ILE A 43 6.11 -16.70 -11.68
C ILE A 43 5.71 -15.23 -11.51
N GLU A 44 4.45 -14.97 -11.16
CA GLU A 44 3.96 -13.60 -10.97
C GLU A 44 4.62 -12.93 -9.75
N ILE A 45 4.81 -13.66 -8.64
CA ILE A 45 5.51 -13.15 -7.44
C ILE A 45 6.97 -12.80 -7.75
N PHE A 46 7.71 -13.69 -8.43
CA PHE A 46 9.10 -13.42 -8.78
C PHE A 46 9.24 -12.28 -9.78
N TRP A 47 8.29 -12.16 -10.71
CA TRP A 47 8.22 -11.01 -11.62
C TRP A 47 8.07 -9.70 -10.83
N TRP A 48 7.13 -9.64 -9.87
CA TRP A 48 6.96 -8.48 -9.01
C TRP A 48 8.19 -8.14 -8.19
N LYS A 49 8.83 -9.14 -7.56
CA LYS A 49 10.09 -8.96 -6.83
C LYS A 49 11.14 -8.29 -7.70
N THR A 50 11.33 -8.80 -8.92
CA THR A 50 12.29 -8.28 -9.90
C THR A 50 11.95 -6.84 -10.31
N MET A 51 10.67 -6.56 -10.57
CA MET A 51 10.24 -5.24 -11.01
C MET A 51 10.37 -4.20 -9.90
N ILE A 52 10.08 -4.55 -8.65
CA ILE A 52 10.25 -3.66 -7.50
C ILE A 52 11.73 -3.35 -7.29
N GLN A 53 12.61 -4.36 -7.38
CA GLN A 53 14.05 -4.16 -7.26
C GLN A 53 14.62 -3.27 -8.38
N LYS A 54 14.08 -3.38 -9.59
CA LYS A 54 14.47 -2.55 -10.74
C LYS A 54 13.74 -1.21 -10.79
N ASN A 55 12.71 -1.02 -9.98
CA ASN A 55 11.89 0.17 -10.02
C ASN A 55 12.71 1.36 -9.53
N LYS A 56 13.07 2.24 -10.46
CA LYS A 56 13.57 3.56 -10.10
C LYS A 56 12.33 4.40 -9.78
N PRO A 57 12.28 5.09 -8.62
CA PRO A 57 11.23 6.05 -8.37
C PRO A 57 11.17 6.98 -9.58
N ILE A 58 10.02 7.04 -10.24
CA ILE A 58 9.80 8.12 -11.21
C ILE A 58 9.91 9.37 -10.37
N GLN A 59 10.94 10.18 -10.64
CA GLN A 59 10.90 11.60 -10.29
C GLN A 59 9.74 12.16 -11.09
N ALA A 60 8.52 12.02 -10.58
CA ALA A 60 7.58 13.09 -10.74
C ALA A 60 8.37 14.29 -10.23
N THR A 61 8.40 15.38 -10.99
CA THR A 61 8.85 16.68 -10.48
C THR A 61 7.87 17.05 -9.38
N LEU A 62 7.96 16.35 -8.24
CA LEU A 62 7.43 16.80 -6.99
C LEU A 62 8.29 18.01 -6.73
N ILE A 63 7.71 19.18 -7.01
CA ILE A 63 8.10 20.39 -6.31
C ILE A 63 8.30 19.96 -4.88
N SER A 64 9.52 20.15 -4.35
CA SER A 64 9.86 19.67 -3.02
C SER A 64 8.77 20.17 -2.07
N PRO A 65 7.96 19.28 -1.47
CA PRO A 65 6.77 19.70 -0.77
C PRO A 65 7.19 20.59 0.41
N GLN A 66 6.51 21.72 0.58
CA GLN A 66 6.74 22.59 1.72
C GLN A 66 6.40 21.86 3.04
N ALA A 67 5.43 20.96 2.99
CA ALA A 67 5.08 20.06 4.09
C ALA A 67 4.57 18.70 3.61
N ILE A 68 4.85 17.64 4.37
CA ILE A 68 4.35 16.28 4.19
C ILE A 68 3.55 15.90 5.44
N LEU A 69 2.27 15.58 5.26
CA LEU A 69 1.41 15.04 6.31
C LEU A 69 1.22 13.53 6.07
N ALA A 70 1.71 12.71 7.00
CA ALA A 70 1.41 11.29 7.04
C ALA A 70 0.41 11.04 8.18
N THR A 71 -0.71 10.41 7.89
CA THR A 71 -1.70 10.00 8.90
C THR A 71 -1.80 8.49 8.96
N ASP A 72 -1.94 7.95 10.16
CA ASP A 72 -2.31 6.57 10.39
C ASP A 72 -3.45 6.48 11.39
N ALA A 73 -4.18 5.38 11.32
CA ALA A 73 -5.33 5.16 12.18
C ALA A 73 -5.45 3.67 12.50
N SER A 74 -5.82 3.41 13.74
CA SER A 74 -6.26 2.11 14.25
C SER A 74 -7.72 2.22 14.72
N LYS A 75 -8.30 1.12 15.20
CA LYS A 75 -9.67 1.13 15.73
C LYS A 75 -9.87 2.06 16.94
N THR A 76 -8.81 2.31 17.71
CA THR A 76 -8.91 3.01 19.01
C THR A 76 -8.13 4.32 19.04
N ASN A 77 -7.14 4.48 18.16
CA ASN A 77 -6.22 5.60 18.15
C ASN A 77 -5.94 6.09 16.73
N TRP A 78 -5.45 7.31 16.63
CA TRP A 78 -4.86 7.89 15.42
C TRP A 78 -3.51 8.52 15.72
N GLY A 79 -2.69 8.57 14.67
CA GLY A 79 -1.41 9.27 14.65
C GLY A 79 -1.30 10.11 13.40
N ALA A 80 -0.56 11.21 13.50
CA ALA A 80 -0.12 11.95 12.34
C ALA A 80 1.28 12.50 12.54
N THR A 81 2.02 12.62 11.45
CA THR A 81 3.32 13.28 11.41
C THR A 81 3.28 14.35 10.34
N LEU A 82 3.51 15.60 10.73
CA LEU A 82 3.72 16.72 9.82
C LEU A 82 5.22 17.00 9.75
N LYS A 83 5.82 16.85 8.57
CA LYS A 83 7.21 17.24 8.29
C LYS A 83 7.22 18.47 7.39
N MET A 84 7.72 19.59 7.86
CA MET A 84 7.94 20.80 7.06
C MET A 84 9.38 20.86 6.58
N SER A 85 9.57 21.34 5.35
CA SER A 85 10.93 21.53 4.81
C SER A 85 11.55 22.87 5.21
N HIS A 86 10.72 23.91 5.45
CA HIS A 86 11.19 25.24 5.83
C HIS A 86 10.18 25.93 6.78
N PRO A 87 10.50 26.11 8.07
CA PRO A 87 11.68 25.55 8.75
C PRO A 87 11.65 24.01 8.75
N ASP A 88 12.82 23.37 8.88
CA ASP A 88 12.90 21.93 9.07
C ASP A 88 12.31 21.59 10.44
N LEU A 89 11.10 21.03 10.42
CA LEU A 89 10.29 20.79 11.61
C LEU A 89 9.49 19.51 11.44
N GLU A 90 9.50 18.69 12.49
CA GLU A 90 8.66 17.50 12.60
C GLU A 90 7.72 17.63 13.80
N ILE A 91 6.41 17.62 13.53
CA ILE A 91 5.37 17.65 14.55
C ILE A 91 4.68 16.30 14.55
N LEU A 92 4.62 15.66 15.72
CA LEU A 92 3.86 14.44 15.93
C LEU A 92 2.54 14.76 16.61
N PHE A 93 1.46 14.24 16.05
CA PHE A 93 0.14 14.25 16.63
C PHE A 93 -0.26 12.82 16.95
N HIS A 94 -0.93 12.64 18.08
CA HIS A 94 -1.56 11.38 18.39
C HIS A 94 -2.82 11.64 19.21
N GLY A 95 -3.75 10.71 19.15
CA GLY A 95 -4.95 10.80 19.95
C GLY A 95 -5.70 9.49 20.02
N LYS A 96 -6.60 9.42 21.00
CA LYS A 96 -7.64 8.41 21.04
C LYS A 96 -8.83 8.93 20.27
N TRP A 97 -9.57 8.03 19.64
CA TRP A 97 -10.87 8.38 19.11
C TRP A 97 -11.82 8.77 20.25
N SER A 98 -12.76 9.67 19.97
CA SER A 98 -13.90 9.86 20.87
C SER A 98 -14.77 8.60 20.85
N ASN A 99 -15.47 8.32 21.96
CA ASN A 99 -16.28 7.10 22.10
C ASN A 99 -17.37 6.91 21.03
N ASN A 100 -17.68 7.96 20.26
CA ASN A 100 -18.70 7.96 19.22
C ASN A 100 -18.10 7.77 17.80
N TRP A 101 -16.80 7.53 17.69
CA TRP A 101 -16.16 7.31 16.40
C TRP A 101 -16.18 5.82 16.04
N HIS A 102 -16.90 5.49 14.97
CA HIS A 102 -16.95 4.15 14.41
C HIS A 102 -16.31 4.16 13.03
N LEU A 103 -15.11 3.58 12.90
CA LEU A 103 -14.54 3.30 11.60
C LEU A 103 -15.34 2.16 10.95
N THR A 104 -16.35 2.49 10.16
CA THR A 104 -17.07 1.51 9.33
C THR A 104 -16.25 1.23 8.08
N SER A 105 -15.77 -0.01 7.93
CA SER A 105 -14.99 -0.48 6.78
C SER A 105 -15.84 -0.76 5.55
#